data_AF-A0A7W0C7H0-F1
#
_entry.id   AF-A0A7W0C7H0-F1
#
_cell.length_a   1.000
_cell.length_b   1.000
_cell.length_c   1.000
_cell.angle_alpha   90.00
_cell.angle_beta   90.00
_cell.angle_gamma   90.00
#
_symmetry.space_group_name_H-M   'P 1'
#
loop_
_entity.id
_entity.type
_entity.pdbx_description
1 polymer ?
#
loop_
_entity_poly.entity_id
_entity_poly.type
_entity_poly.pdbx_seq_one_letter_code
_entity_poly.pdbx_strand_id
1 'polypeptide(L)'
;MQVYRADKSNAEIHPGPGEKKGQASLFARQFDRMLEKSAYGQSAKARQPVHLGTITRDHPTVSHLLADHHSYGSECWEIIHSGQNHNKPYTRIPEGTEIFLDPQTREITWHGDHVAGYDGRTRPGAGAAAYQAYGSGGASGSNLPGDQRRVIEDAIDLAAQRHNMPRDLIAGVIRAESDFNPDAVSAAGARGLMQLMPETARELGVENSFDIRENIDAGTRYLKKMLQLFGDNLEKALSAYNAGPGAVQRFNGRVPYDETRQYVARVMSFIR
;
A
#
# COMPACT_ATOMS: atom_id res chain seq x y z
N MET A 1 -17.08 -54.49 -60.46
CA MET A 1 -16.31 -53.36 -61.03
C MET A 1 -15.06 -53.20 -60.18
N GLN A 2 -13.95 -53.83 -60.59
CA GLN A 2 -12.89 -53.27 -61.46
C GLN A 2 -11.97 -52.30 -60.68
N VAL A 3 -10.84 -52.82 -60.15
CA VAL A 3 -9.45 -52.70 -60.68
C VAL A 3 -8.90 -51.27 -60.62
N TYR A 4 -7.76 -51.00 -59.97
CA TYR A 4 -6.45 -51.35 -60.50
C TYR A 4 -5.35 -51.47 -59.43
N ARG A 5 -4.52 -52.50 -59.61
CA ARG A 5 -3.16 -52.68 -59.06
C ARG A 5 -2.22 -51.59 -59.55
N ALA A 6 -1.22 -51.24 -58.75
CA ALA A 6 0.19 -51.33 -59.17
C ALA A 6 1.11 -51.39 -57.95
N ASP A 7 1.87 -52.47 -57.93
CA ASP A 7 3.05 -52.78 -57.13
C ASP A 7 4.28 -52.08 -57.74
N LYS A 8 5.29 -51.74 -56.93
CA LYS A 8 6.73 -51.95 -57.21
C LYS A 8 7.66 -51.28 -56.18
N SER A 9 8.21 -52.14 -55.32
CA SER A 9 9.65 -52.38 -55.08
C SER A 9 10.61 -51.29 -54.57
N ASN A 10 11.22 -51.62 -53.42
CA ASN A 10 12.65 -51.53 -53.05
C ASN A 10 13.45 -50.24 -53.31
N ALA A 11 13.92 -49.63 -52.21
CA ALA A 11 15.34 -49.66 -51.86
C ALA A 11 15.54 -49.25 -50.39
N GLU A 12 16.05 -50.17 -49.57
CA GLU A 12 16.65 -49.84 -48.28
C GLU A 12 17.87 -48.94 -48.49
N ILE A 13 17.93 -47.79 -47.81
CA ILE A 13 19.18 -47.10 -47.51
C ILE A 13 19.10 -46.63 -46.05
N HIS A 14 19.85 -47.32 -45.19
CA HIS A 14 20.24 -46.81 -43.88
C HIS A 14 20.99 -45.48 -44.03
N PRO A 15 20.58 -44.38 -43.35
CA PRO A 15 21.46 -43.24 -43.18
C PRO A 15 22.19 -43.34 -41.83
N GLY A 16 23.51 -43.32 -41.91
CA GLY A 16 24.43 -43.15 -40.78
C GLY A 16 24.34 -41.76 -40.11
N PRO A 17 25.22 -41.49 -39.13
CA PRO A 17 25.09 -40.32 -38.27
C PRO A 17 25.63 -39.08 -38.97
N GLY A 18 24.76 -38.14 -39.31
CA GLY A 18 25.17 -36.84 -39.83
C GLY A 18 24.00 -36.00 -40.32
N GLU A 19 23.97 -34.74 -39.92
CA GLU A 19 23.18 -33.67 -40.55
C GLU A 19 21.66 -33.61 -40.29
N LYS A 20 21.26 -33.44 -39.02
CA LYS A 20 19.99 -32.76 -38.67
C LYS A 20 20.18 -31.68 -37.60
N LYS A 21 21.07 -30.71 -37.83
CA LYS A 21 21.20 -29.52 -36.96
C LYS A 21 21.05 -28.16 -37.67
N GLY A 22 20.78 -28.13 -38.97
CA GLY A 22 20.68 -26.87 -39.75
C GLY A 22 19.27 -26.28 -39.88
N GLN A 23 18.23 -27.09 -40.07
CA GLN A 23 16.90 -26.58 -40.47
C GLN A 23 15.96 -26.25 -39.30
N ALA A 24 16.09 -26.93 -38.16
CA ALA A 24 15.32 -26.58 -36.94
C ALA A 24 15.73 -25.21 -36.35
N SER A 25 16.96 -24.76 -36.61
CA SER A 25 17.49 -23.46 -36.16
C SER A 25 16.95 -22.27 -36.96
N LEU A 26 16.58 -22.47 -38.23
CA LEU A 26 16.06 -21.39 -39.09
C LEU A 26 14.58 -21.09 -38.81
N PHE A 27 13.78 -22.12 -38.55
CA PHE A 27 12.37 -21.95 -38.19
C PHE A 27 12.20 -21.32 -36.80
N ALA A 28 13.00 -21.74 -35.80
CA ALA A 28 12.98 -21.13 -34.47
C ALA A 28 13.35 -19.64 -34.52
N ARG A 29 14.42 -19.27 -35.25
CA ARG A 29 14.83 -17.87 -35.41
C ARG A 29 13.89 -17.02 -36.27
N GLN A 30 13.04 -17.64 -37.08
CA GLN A 30 12.05 -16.93 -37.89
C GLN A 30 10.74 -16.76 -37.13
N PHE A 31 10.39 -17.70 -36.24
CA PHE A 31 9.28 -17.60 -35.30
C PHE A 31 9.57 -16.60 -34.18
N ASP A 32 10.78 -16.62 -33.61
CA ASP A 32 11.22 -15.61 -32.62
C ASP A 32 11.26 -14.21 -33.22
N ARG A 33 11.65 -14.06 -34.50
CA ARG A 33 11.56 -12.77 -35.21
C ARG A 33 10.13 -12.36 -35.57
N MET A 34 9.18 -13.30 -35.66
CA MET A 34 7.75 -12.98 -35.81
C MET A 34 7.13 -12.56 -34.48
N LEU A 35 7.53 -13.17 -33.36
CA LEU A 35 7.12 -12.75 -32.02
C LEU A 35 7.76 -11.41 -31.62
N GLU A 36 9.04 -11.18 -31.93
CA GLU A 36 9.68 -9.87 -31.76
C GLU A 36 9.03 -8.80 -32.64
N LYS A 37 8.71 -9.08 -33.92
CA LYS A 37 8.04 -8.08 -34.77
C LYS A 37 6.58 -7.81 -34.39
N SER A 38 5.91 -8.77 -33.75
CA SER A 38 4.57 -8.57 -33.16
C SER A 38 4.62 -7.80 -31.84
N ALA A 39 5.70 -7.94 -31.06
CA ALA A 39 5.89 -7.27 -29.77
C ALA A 39 6.60 -5.91 -29.86
N TYR A 40 7.29 -5.64 -30.97
CA TYR A 40 8.04 -4.40 -31.22
C TYR A 40 7.32 -3.43 -32.18
N GLY A 41 6.16 -3.84 -32.73
CA GLY A 41 5.42 -3.10 -33.75
C GLY A 41 4.22 -2.28 -33.26
N GLN A 42 3.79 -2.43 -32.00
CA GLN A 42 2.90 -1.45 -31.38
C GLN A 42 3.75 -0.40 -30.69
N SER A 43 4.05 0.66 -31.44
CA SER A 43 4.58 1.94 -31.00
C SER A 43 4.42 2.16 -29.48
N ALA A 44 5.54 2.21 -28.77
CA ALA A 44 5.68 2.88 -27.49
C ALA A 44 5.42 4.39 -27.69
N LYS A 45 4.19 4.75 -28.06
CA LYS A 45 3.67 6.06 -27.70
C LYS A 45 3.68 6.04 -26.17
N ALA A 46 4.59 6.80 -25.57
CA ALA A 46 4.52 7.12 -24.14
C ALA A 46 3.07 7.47 -23.86
N ARG A 47 2.35 6.61 -23.13
CA ARG A 47 0.98 6.92 -22.75
C ARG A 47 1.08 8.21 -21.95
N GLN A 48 0.33 9.23 -22.37
CA GLN A 48 0.35 10.51 -21.66
C GLN A 48 0.03 10.26 -20.18
N PRO A 49 0.65 11.01 -19.25
CA PRO A 49 0.31 10.94 -17.85
C PRO A 49 -1.21 11.06 -17.68
N VAL A 50 -1.77 10.17 -16.87
CA VAL A 50 -3.20 10.17 -16.56
C VAL A 50 -3.46 11.32 -15.59
N HIS A 51 -4.33 12.24 -15.97
CA HIS A 51 -4.78 13.30 -15.07
C HIS A 51 -5.69 12.68 -13.99
N LEU A 52 -5.24 12.68 -12.73
CA LEU A 52 -5.99 12.17 -11.60
C LEU A 52 -7.02 13.18 -11.10
N GLY A 53 -6.75 14.47 -11.28
CA GLY A 53 -7.65 15.57 -10.92
C GLY A 53 -6.91 16.73 -10.24
N THR A 54 -7.69 17.63 -9.66
CA THR A 54 -7.18 18.85 -9.01
C THR A 54 -7.39 18.78 -7.50
N ILE A 55 -6.39 19.20 -6.73
CA ILE A 55 -6.54 19.36 -5.28
C ILE A 55 -7.59 20.43 -5.01
N THR A 56 -8.66 20.07 -4.30
CA THR A 56 -9.77 20.95 -3.95
C THR A 56 -10.13 20.76 -2.48
N ARG A 57 -11.04 21.57 -1.93
CA ARG A 57 -11.57 21.31 -0.57
C ARG A 57 -12.24 19.95 -0.43
N ASP A 58 -12.89 19.47 -1.49
CA ASP A 58 -13.59 18.18 -1.50
C ASP A 58 -12.64 17.00 -1.79
N HIS A 59 -11.52 17.26 -2.48
CA HIS A 59 -10.44 16.30 -2.72
C HIS A 59 -9.11 16.90 -2.26
N PRO A 60 -8.86 16.99 -0.94
CA PRO A 60 -7.74 17.77 -0.40
C PRO A 60 -6.39 17.10 -0.58
N THR A 61 -6.33 15.84 -1.03
CA THR A 61 -5.08 15.10 -1.17
C THR A 61 -5.01 14.28 -2.46
N VAL A 62 -3.79 13.97 -2.87
CA VAL A 62 -3.51 13.00 -3.95
C VAL A 62 -4.16 11.65 -3.68
N SER A 63 -4.25 11.24 -2.41
CA SER A 63 -4.89 9.98 -2.03
C SER A 63 -6.38 9.98 -2.30
N HIS A 64 -7.08 11.09 -2.06
CA HIS A 64 -8.49 11.22 -2.43
C HIS A 64 -8.67 11.08 -3.94
N LEU A 65 -7.87 11.82 -4.72
CA LEU A 65 -7.92 11.74 -6.18
C LEU A 65 -7.62 10.33 -6.72
N LEU A 66 -6.69 9.61 -6.12
CA LEU A 66 -6.39 8.23 -6.48
C LEU A 66 -7.53 7.28 -6.09
N ALA A 67 -8.04 7.38 -4.86
CA ALA A 67 -9.10 6.52 -4.33
C ALA A 67 -10.37 6.58 -5.19
N ASP A 68 -10.74 7.77 -5.66
CA ASP A 68 -11.90 7.99 -6.53
C ASP A 68 -11.64 7.62 -8.00
N HIS A 69 -10.38 7.41 -8.38
CA HIS A 69 -10.04 7.09 -9.76
C HIS A 69 -10.39 5.63 -10.10
N HIS A 70 -11.36 5.44 -11.00
CA HIS A 70 -11.87 4.13 -11.42
C HIS A 70 -10.81 3.06 -11.77
N SER A 71 -9.68 3.47 -12.37
CA SER A 71 -8.60 2.53 -12.76
C SER A 71 -7.52 2.33 -11.70
N TYR A 72 -7.42 3.21 -10.69
CA TYR A 72 -6.26 3.26 -9.78
C TYR A 72 -6.63 3.29 -8.29
N GLY A 73 -7.91 3.42 -7.94
CA GLY A 73 -8.37 3.50 -6.55
C GLY A 73 -8.02 2.27 -5.72
N SER A 74 -8.13 1.07 -6.31
CA SER A 74 -7.72 -0.18 -5.64
C SER A 74 -6.21 -0.28 -5.40
N GLU A 75 -5.40 0.49 -6.13
CA GLU A 75 -3.94 0.51 -6.04
C GLU A 75 -3.41 1.78 -5.35
N CYS A 76 -4.29 2.67 -4.87
CA CYS A 76 -3.92 3.98 -4.30
C CYS A 76 -2.77 3.88 -3.29
N TRP A 77 -2.86 2.91 -2.37
CA TRP A 77 -1.83 2.67 -1.38
C TRP A 77 -0.48 2.28 -1.99
N GLU A 78 -0.48 1.27 -2.87
CA GLU A 78 0.74 0.75 -3.49
C GLU A 78 1.42 1.83 -4.33
N ILE A 79 0.62 2.65 -5.00
CA ILE A 79 1.14 3.79 -5.78
C ILE A 79 1.79 4.80 -4.84
N ILE A 80 1.12 5.25 -3.78
CA ILE A 80 1.64 6.29 -2.87
C ILE A 80 2.89 5.83 -2.12
N HIS A 81 2.95 4.58 -1.69
CA HIS A 81 4.06 4.03 -0.91
C HIS A 81 5.17 3.42 -1.77
N SER A 82 5.03 3.44 -3.10
CA SER A 82 6.09 2.97 -3.99
C SER A 82 7.39 3.77 -3.81
N GLY A 83 8.52 3.13 -4.14
CA GLY A 83 9.87 3.68 -3.96
C GLY A 83 10.09 5.11 -4.49
N GLN A 84 9.40 5.47 -5.58
CA GLN A 84 9.51 6.78 -6.23
C GLN A 84 8.53 7.83 -5.69
N ASN A 85 7.52 7.40 -4.92
CA ASN A 85 6.42 8.24 -4.47
C ASN A 85 6.43 8.48 -2.96
N HIS A 86 7.00 7.58 -2.14
CA HIS A 86 6.90 7.67 -0.68
C HIS A 86 7.53 8.92 -0.06
N ASN A 87 8.57 9.50 -0.70
CA ASN A 87 9.28 10.68 -0.21
C ASN A 87 8.72 12.01 -0.73
N LYS A 88 7.64 11.99 -1.51
CA LYS A 88 7.09 13.20 -2.12
C LYS A 88 6.34 14.04 -1.07
N PRO A 89 6.47 15.37 -1.09
CA PRO A 89 5.87 16.25 -0.08
C PRO A 89 4.37 16.47 -0.31
N TYR A 90 3.57 15.40 -0.26
CA TYR A 90 2.12 15.46 -0.55
C TYR A 90 1.36 16.48 0.31
N THR A 91 1.82 16.71 1.54
CA THR A 91 1.23 17.66 2.47
C THR A 91 1.44 19.13 2.10
N ARG A 92 2.33 19.41 1.13
CA ARG A 92 2.67 20.77 0.69
C ARG A 92 2.06 21.12 -0.66
N ILE A 93 1.19 20.28 -1.20
CA ILE A 93 0.55 20.50 -2.50
C ILE A 93 -0.62 21.48 -2.31
N PRO A 94 -0.58 22.68 -2.93
CA PRO A 94 -1.64 23.68 -2.77
C PRO A 94 -2.98 23.27 -3.41
N GLU A 95 -4.08 23.80 -2.90
CA GLU A 95 -5.38 23.81 -3.59
C GLU A 95 -5.24 24.42 -4.99
N GLY A 96 -5.92 23.84 -5.98
CA GLY A 96 -5.81 24.20 -7.39
C GLY A 96 -4.70 23.46 -8.15
N THR A 97 -3.88 22.65 -7.49
CA THR A 97 -2.81 21.89 -8.15
C THR A 97 -3.35 20.67 -8.91
N GLU A 98 -2.99 20.53 -10.18
CA GLU A 98 -3.32 19.36 -11.00
C GLU A 98 -2.34 18.21 -10.76
N ILE A 99 -2.87 17.01 -10.55
CA ILE A 99 -2.12 15.80 -10.22
C ILE A 99 -2.20 14.80 -11.37
N PHE A 100 -1.06 14.23 -11.72
CA PHE A 100 -0.91 13.28 -12.80
C PHE A 100 -0.24 11.98 -12.32
N LEU A 101 -0.54 10.88 -12.98
CA LEU A 101 0.08 9.57 -12.77
C LEU A 101 0.66 9.06 -14.08
N ASP A 102 1.95 8.75 -14.10
CA ASP A 102 2.53 8.00 -15.22
C ASP A 102 2.04 6.54 -15.16
N PRO A 103 1.33 6.04 -16.19
CA PRO A 103 0.73 4.71 -16.15
C PRO A 103 1.75 3.56 -16.27
N GLN A 104 2.99 3.84 -16.68
CA GLN A 104 4.06 2.85 -16.80
C GLN A 104 4.90 2.80 -15.52
N THR A 105 5.38 3.96 -15.07
CA THR A 105 6.24 4.01 -13.88
C THR A 105 5.40 3.95 -12.60
N ARG A 106 4.14 4.42 -12.63
CA ARG A 106 3.31 4.75 -11.46
C ARG A 106 3.76 6.00 -10.73
N GLU A 107 4.58 6.86 -11.34
CA GLU A 107 5.08 8.07 -10.67
C GLU A 107 3.98 9.12 -10.60
N ILE A 108 3.74 9.67 -9.41
CA ILE A 108 2.83 10.79 -9.22
C ILE A 108 3.58 12.09 -9.48
N THR A 109 3.07 12.94 -10.36
CA THR A 109 3.62 14.26 -10.66
C THR A 109 2.54 15.33 -10.57
N TRP A 110 2.93 16.59 -10.50
CA TRP A 110 2.03 17.73 -10.52
C TRP A 110 2.70 18.92 -11.19
N HIS A 111 1.90 19.78 -11.83
CA HIS A 111 2.38 20.97 -12.54
C HIS A 111 1.70 22.22 -11.99
N GLY A 112 2.48 23.22 -11.54
CA GLY A 112 2.00 24.44 -10.90
C GLY A 112 2.92 24.88 -9.75
N ASP A 113 3.19 26.18 -9.68
CA ASP A 113 4.24 26.89 -8.92
C ASP A 113 4.84 26.24 -7.65
N HIS A 114 6.18 26.20 -7.64
CA HIS A 114 7.12 26.01 -6.52
C HIS A 114 6.50 25.55 -5.19
N VAL A 115 6.49 24.24 -4.96
CA VAL A 115 6.54 23.72 -3.59
C VAL A 115 7.88 24.18 -3.01
N ALA A 116 7.87 25.07 -2.02
CA ALA A 116 9.10 25.56 -1.39
C ALA A 116 9.97 24.37 -0.92
N GLY A 117 11.13 24.20 -1.57
CA GLY A 117 12.07 23.11 -1.32
C GLY A 117 11.97 21.86 -2.21
N TYR A 118 11.12 21.84 -3.25
CA TYR A 118 11.03 20.72 -4.20
C TYR A 118 11.09 21.24 -5.65
N ASP A 119 12.21 21.05 -6.32
CA ASP A 119 12.48 21.65 -7.65
C ASP A 119 12.03 20.80 -8.84
N GLY A 120 11.46 19.61 -8.60
CA GLY A 120 10.97 18.69 -9.64
C GLY A 120 12.01 18.26 -10.68
N ARG A 121 13.30 18.61 -10.50
CA ARG A 121 14.39 18.36 -11.45
C ARG A 121 15.44 17.40 -10.93
N THR A 122 15.38 17.04 -9.65
CA THR A 122 16.23 16.01 -9.07
C THR A 122 15.59 14.63 -9.21
N ARG A 123 16.09 13.85 -10.18
CA ARG A 123 15.87 12.39 -10.23
C ARG A 123 16.35 11.77 -8.91
N PRO A 124 15.52 11.05 -8.12
CA PRO A 124 16.02 10.34 -6.96
C PRO A 124 16.69 9.05 -7.41
N GLY A 125 17.98 9.15 -7.69
CA GLY A 125 18.91 8.04 -7.76
C GLY A 125 20.07 8.34 -6.82
N ALA A 126 20.19 7.53 -5.77
CA ALA A 126 21.26 7.52 -4.76
C ALA A 126 21.29 8.69 -3.76
N GLY A 127 21.14 8.36 -2.47
CA GLY A 127 21.61 9.22 -1.38
C GLY A 127 20.68 9.27 -0.18
N ALA A 128 20.96 8.41 0.81
CA ALA A 128 20.52 8.62 2.19
C ALA A 128 21.09 9.94 2.74
N ALA A 129 20.42 10.48 3.76
CA ALA A 129 20.77 11.63 4.61
C ALA A 129 20.26 13.01 4.16
N ALA A 130 19.11 13.41 4.74
CA ALA A 130 18.92 14.76 5.31
C ALA A 130 17.56 14.85 6.06
N TYR A 131 17.50 14.31 7.27
CA TYR A 131 16.53 14.75 8.29
C TYR A 131 17.28 14.98 9.61
N GLN A 132 18.04 16.06 9.64
CA GLN A 132 18.57 16.68 10.85
C GLN A 132 18.45 18.19 10.67
N ALA A 133 17.39 18.77 11.22
CA ALA A 133 17.34 20.12 11.78
C ALA A 133 15.87 20.49 12.05
N TYR A 134 15.47 20.41 13.32
CA TYR A 134 14.50 21.21 14.08
C TYR A 134 14.32 20.40 15.37
N GLY A 135 14.92 20.74 16.50
CA GLY A 135 15.00 22.04 17.12
C GLY A 135 14.39 21.87 18.51
N SER A 136 15.27 21.73 19.50
CA SER A 136 14.99 21.67 20.93
C SER A 136 14.08 22.81 21.44
N GLY A 137 13.07 22.46 22.23
CA GLY A 137 12.28 23.42 23.03
C GLY A 137 11.04 22.75 23.62
N GLY A 138 11.07 22.45 24.92
CA GLY A 138 9.95 21.81 25.61
C GLY A 138 8.78 22.75 25.91
N ALA A 139 7.57 22.19 25.98
CA ALA A 139 6.56 22.40 27.02
C ALA A 139 5.26 21.67 26.65
N SER A 140 4.61 21.13 27.67
CA SER A 140 3.37 20.35 27.69
C SER A 140 2.16 21.00 27.01
N GLY A 141 1.27 20.16 26.47
CA GLY A 141 -0.09 20.53 26.11
C GLY A 141 -0.48 20.13 24.69
N SER A 142 -1.51 19.30 24.59
CA SER A 142 -2.21 18.88 23.36
C SER A 142 -2.32 20.00 22.30
N ASN A 143 -1.46 19.98 21.29
CA ASN A 143 -1.64 20.73 20.05
C ASN A 143 -0.78 20.07 18.96
N LEU A 144 -1.36 19.09 18.27
CA LEU A 144 -0.82 18.68 16.96
C LEU A 144 -0.88 19.93 16.05
N PRO A 145 0.20 20.32 15.36
CA PRO A 145 0.13 21.34 14.32
C PRO A 145 -1.01 21.00 13.34
N GLY A 146 -1.75 21.99 12.86
CA GLY A 146 -2.95 21.77 12.03
C GLY A 146 -2.73 20.85 10.82
N ASP A 147 -1.49 20.75 10.32
CA ASP A 147 -1.11 19.83 9.26
C ASP A 147 -1.06 18.36 9.71
N GLN A 148 -0.55 18.07 10.91
CA GLN A 148 -0.43 16.70 11.40
C GLN A 148 -1.79 16.07 11.71
N ARG A 149 -2.72 16.86 12.26
CA ARG A 149 -4.09 16.42 12.48
C ARG A 149 -4.78 16.04 11.17
N ARG A 150 -4.63 16.86 10.12
CA ARG A 150 -5.16 16.55 8.78
C ARG A 150 -4.57 15.25 8.24
N VAL A 151 -3.25 15.06 8.35
CA VAL A 151 -2.58 13.83 7.89
C VAL A 151 -3.13 12.59 8.61
N ILE A 152 -3.40 12.69 9.91
CA ILE A 152 -4.00 11.61 10.69
C ILE A 152 -5.44 11.34 10.23
N GLU A 153 -6.26 12.38 10.09
CA GLU A 153 -7.65 12.26 9.62
C GLU A 153 -7.71 11.61 8.22
N ASP A 154 -6.88 12.06 7.29
CA ASP A 154 -6.77 11.47 5.94
C ASP A 154 -6.32 10.00 5.99
N ALA A 155 -5.35 9.67 6.85
CA ALA A 155 -4.89 8.29 7.00
C ALA A 155 -5.97 7.36 7.59
N ILE A 156 -6.79 7.88 8.52
CA ILE A 156 -7.96 7.16 9.05
C ILE A 156 -8.97 6.91 7.93
N ASP A 157 -9.29 7.91 7.13
CA ASP A 157 -10.27 7.79 6.04
C ASP A 157 -9.82 6.79 4.97
N LEU A 158 -8.54 6.80 4.61
CA LEU A 158 -7.96 5.82 3.69
C LEU A 158 -7.99 4.40 4.26
N ALA A 159 -7.61 4.22 5.52
CA ALA A 159 -7.63 2.91 6.16
C ALA A 159 -9.07 2.36 6.32
N ALA A 160 -10.02 3.24 6.64
CA ALA A 160 -11.45 2.89 6.72
C ALA A 160 -11.97 2.35 5.38
N GLN A 161 -11.69 3.07 4.29
CA GLN A 161 -12.08 2.66 2.94
C GLN A 161 -11.39 1.35 2.52
N ARG A 162 -10.06 1.27 2.69
CA ARG A 162 -9.27 0.12 2.24
C ARG A 162 -9.65 -1.18 2.93
N HIS A 163 -9.86 -1.13 4.25
CA HIS A 163 -10.12 -2.33 5.06
C HIS A 163 -11.61 -2.59 5.29
N ASN A 164 -12.49 -1.76 4.70
CA ASN A 164 -13.93 -1.75 4.93
C ASN A 164 -14.25 -1.80 6.44
N MET A 165 -13.79 -0.76 7.12
CA MET A 165 -13.83 -0.59 8.57
C MET A 165 -14.48 0.75 8.93
N PRO A 166 -15.30 0.81 10.00
CA PRO A 166 -15.88 2.07 10.46
C PRO A 166 -14.80 3.08 10.87
N ARG A 167 -14.89 4.30 10.35
CA ARG A 167 -13.95 5.40 10.61
C ARG A 167 -13.85 5.74 12.09
N ASP A 168 -15.00 5.82 12.75
CA ASP A 168 -15.16 6.12 14.17
C ASP A 168 -14.55 5.04 15.07
N LEU A 169 -14.63 3.77 14.68
CA LEU A 169 -13.94 2.67 15.35
C LEU A 169 -12.41 2.83 15.28
N ILE A 170 -11.86 3.13 14.10
CA ILE A 170 -10.42 3.36 13.94
C ILE A 170 -9.97 4.54 14.80
N ALA A 171 -10.68 5.68 14.71
CA ALA A 171 -10.39 6.86 15.51
C ALA A 171 -10.53 6.59 17.02
N GLY A 172 -11.51 5.79 17.43
CA GLY A 172 -11.71 5.38 18.82
C GLY A 172 -10.55 4.53 19.35
N VAL A 173 -10.03 3.61 18.55
CA VAL A 173 -8.83 2.83 18.90
C VAL A 173 -7.61 3.75 19.01
N ILE A 174 -7.33 4.59 18.00
CA ILE A 174 -6.20 5.53 18.05
C ILE A 174 -6.25 6.42 19.30
N ARG A 175 -7.44 6.93 19.64
CA ARG A 175 -7.62 7.75 20.84
C ARG A 175 -7.34 6.96 22.12
N ALA A 176 -7.78 5.71 22.20
CA ALA A 176 -7.54 4.87 23.38
C ALA A 176 -6.07 4.44 23.53
N GLU A 177 -5.37 4.28 22.41
CA GLU A 177 -3.98 3.81 22.34
C GLU A 177 -2.96 4.93 22.59
N SER A 178 -3.09 6.07 21.91
CA SER A 178 -2.06 7.12 21.93
C SER A 178 -2.58 8.54 22.14
N ASP A 179 -3.90 8.72 22.24
CA ASP A 179 -4.55 10.04 22.20
C ASP A 179 -4.08 10.89 21.00
N PHE A 180 -3.97 10.23 19.83
CA PHE A 180 -3.49 10.82 18.58
C PHE A 180 -2.03 11.29 18.57
N ASN A 181 -1.19 10.82 19.50
CA ASN A 181 0.25 11.07 19.47
C ASN A 181 0.96 10.03 18.55
N PRO A 182 1.56 10.44 17.42
CA PRO A 182 2.25 9.50 16.52
C PRO A 182 3.63 9.07 17.01
N ASP A 183 4.21 9.77 17.98
CA ASP A 183 5.50 9.42 18.58
C ASP A 183 5.35 8.61 19.88
N ALA A 184 4.13 8.14 20.18
CA ALA A 184 3.84 7.43 21.42
C ALA A 184 4.60 6.09 21.52
N VAL A 185 5.18 5.84 22.70
CA VAL A 185 5.85 4.58 23.05
C VAL A 185 5.36 4.10 24.41
N SER A 186 4.81 2.89 24.49
CA SER A 186 4.41 2.29 25.77
C SER A 186 5.60 1.72 26.54
N ALA A 187 5.42 1.44 27.84
CA ALA A 187 6.43 0.76 28.66
C ALA A 187 6.77 -0.66 28.13
N ALA A 188 5.83 -1.32 27.46
CA ALA A 188 6.04 -2.61 26.81
C ALA A 188 6.70 -2.49 25.43
N GLY A 189 6.85 -1.28 24.91
CA GLY A 189 7.50 -1.00 23.63
C GLY A 189 6.56 -0.93 22.42
N ALA A 190 5.24 -0.84 22.64
CA ALA A 190 4.27 -0.55 21.58
C ALA A 190 4.50 0.86 21.00
N ARG A 191 4.29 1.06 19.69
CA ARG A 191 4.70 2.30 18.99
C ARG A 191 3.60 2.89 18.11
N GLY A 192 3.56 4.22 18.08
CA GLY A 192 2.75 4.99 17.15
C GLY A 192 1.27 5.12 17.52
N LEU A 193 0.47 5.57 16.56
CA LEU A 193 -0.94 5.95 16.78
C LEU A 193 -1.84 4.80 17.24
N MET A 194 -1.63 3.60 16.71
CA MET A 194 -2.37 2.39 17.04
C MET A 194 -1.56 1.43 17.91
N GLN A 195 -0.45 1.92 18.51
CA GLN A 195 0.38 1.19 19.48
C GLN A 195 0.70 -0.25 19.04
N LEU A 196 1.29 -0.39 17.86
CA LEU A 196 1.73 -1.71 17.38
C LEU A 196 2.95 -2.19 18.15
N MET A 197 2.90 -3.42 18.65
CA MET A 197 4.08 -4.09 19.18
C MET A 197 5.11 -4.32 18.06
N PRO A 198 6.42 -4.25 18.33
CA PRO A 198 7.45 -4.37 17.27
C PRO A 198 7.34 -5.67 16.46
N GLU A 199 7.03 -6.79 17.12
CA GLU A 199 6.82 -8.07 16.45
C GLU A 199 5.60 -8.03 15.52
N THR A 200 4.48 -7.49 15.99
CA THR A 200 3.27 -7.30 15.18
C THR A 200 3.52 -6.36 14.00
N ALA A 201 4.24 -5.26 14.20
CA ALA A 201 4.58 -4.33 13.13
C ALA A 201 5.40 -5.03 12.03
N ARG A 202 6.39 -5.85 12.43
CA ARG A 202 7.20 -6.67 11.50
C ARG A 202 6.35 -7.67 10.73
N GLU A 203 5.45 -8.40 11.40
CA GLU A 203 4.53 -9.34 10.75
C GLU A 203 3.60 -8.66 9.73
N LEU A 204 3.29 -7.39 9.98
CA LEU A 204 2.48 -6.54 9.12
C LEU A 204 3.31 -5.80 8.05
N GLY A 205 4.63 -5.98 8.01
CA GLY A 205 5.50 -5.31 7.04
C GLY A 205 5.58 -3.80 7.23
N VAL A 206 5.42 -3.30 8.45
CA VAL A 206 5.64 -1.88 8.80
C VAL A 206 7.13 -1.62 8.87
N GLU A 207 7.62 -0.68 8.08
CA GLU A 207 9.03 -0.26 8.07
C GLU A 207 9.28 0.76 9.18
N ASN A 208 8.35 1.70 9.35
CA ASN A 208 8.42 2.73 10.39
C ASN A 208 7.11 2.83 11.19
N SER A 209 7.10 2.32 12.42
CA SER A 209 5.92 2.38 13.29
C SER A 209 5.54 3.79 13.76
N PHE A 210 6.39 4.79 13.55
CA PHE A 210 6.08 6.21 13.83
C PHE A 210 5.55 6.94 12.59
N ASP A 211 5.61 6.32 11.40
CA ASP A 211 4.93 6.88 10.24
C ASP A 211 3.42 6.76 10.43
N ILE A 212 2.73 7.90 10.28
CA ILE A 212 1.28 8.02 10.53
C ILE A 212 0.49 7.07 9.64
N ARG A 213 0.85 6.99 8.35
CA ARG A 213 0.09 6.23 7.35
C ARG A 213 0.34 4.74 7.56
N GLU A 214 1.59 4.33 7.65
CA GLU A 214 1.95 2.92 7.87
C GLU A 214 1.32 2.37 9.15
N ASN A 215 1.40 3.13 10.25
CA ASN A 215 0.89 2.69 11.54
C ASN A 215 -0.64 2.54 11.54
N ILE A 216 -1.38 3.50 10.97
CA ILE A 216 -2.85 3.45 10.90
C ILE A 216 -3.31 2.33 9.95
N ASP A 217 -2.71 2.18 8.76
CA ASP A 217 -3.08 1.11 7.82
C ASP A 217 -2.84 -0.28 8.43
N ALA A 218 -1.65 -0.51 8.98
CA ALA A 218 -1.30 -1.78 9.60
C ALA A 218 -2.14 -2.08 10.84
N GLY A 219 -2.35 -1.08 11.70
CA GLY A 219 -3.18 -1.21 12.90
C GLY A 219 -4.64 -1.48 12.56
N THR A 220 -5.19 -0.83 11.54
CA THR A 220 -6.55 -1.09 11.06
C THR A 220 -6.69 -2.49 10.47
N ARG A 221 -5.71 -2.94 9.67
CA ARG A 221 -5.66 -4.31 9.15
C ARG A 221 -5.59 -5.35 10.26
N TYR A 222 -4.80 -5.08 11.30
CA TYR A 222 -4.72 -5.96 12.47
C TYR A 222 -6.05 -6.02 13.24
N LEU A 223 -6.72 -4.87 13.42
CA LEU A 223 -8.05 -4.82 14.03
C LEU A 223 -9.09 -5.59 13.21
N LYS A 224 -9.07 -5.46 11.89
CA LYS A 224 -9.94 -6.24 10.98
C LYS A 224 -9.71 -7.75 11.14
N LYS A 225 -8.45 -8.17 11.24
CA LYS A 225 -8.09 -9.58 11.51
C LYS A 225 -8.68 -10.06 12.84
N MET A 226 -8.69 -9.23 13.88
CA MET A 226 -9.31 -9.58 15.16
C MET A 226 -10.83 -9.72 15.04
N LEU A 227 -11.51 -8.80 14.34
CA LEU A 227 -12.95 -8.92 14.07
C LEU A 227 -13.28 -10.23 13.37
N GLN A 228 -12.56 -10.55 12.29
CA GLN A 228 -12.74 -11.80 11.55
C GLN A 228 -12.52 -13.03 12.43
N LEU A 229 -11.47 -13.02 13.27
CA LEU A 229 -11.14 -14.13 14.16
C LEU A 229 -12.22 -14.38 15.22
N PHE A 230 -12.93 -13.34 15.66
CA PHE A 230 -13.95 -13.42 16.70
C PHE A 230 -15.37 -13.25 16.18
N GLY A 231 -15.60 -13.48 14.88
CA GLY A 231 -16.93 -13.50 14.26
C GLY A 231 -17.65 -12.16 14.35
N ASP A 232 -16.94 -11.07 14.07
CA ASP A 232 -17.39 -9.67 14.14
C ASP A 232 -17.90 -9.23 15.51
N ASN A 233 -17.61 -10.00 16.57
CA ASN A 233 -17.87 -9.57 17.94
C ASN A 233 -16.86 -8.49 18.34
N LEU A 234 -17.32 -7.24 18.33
CA LEU A 234 -16.47 -6.06 18.56
C LEU A 234 -15.76 -6.10 19.93
N GLU A 235 -16.45 -6.45 21.02
CA GLU A 235 -15.83 -6.50 22.35
C GLU A 235 -14.69 -7.52 22.43
N LYS A 236 -14.89 -8.71 21.83
CA LYS A 236 -13.85 -9.73 21.77
C LYS A 236 -12.68 -9.31 20.88
N ALA A 237 -12.97 -8.66 19.76
CA ALA A 237 -11.95 -8.16 18.85
C ALA A 237 -11.07 -7.07 19.51
N LEU A 238 -11.69 -6.12 20.20
CA LEU A 238 -10.97 -5.09 20.97
C LEU A 238 -10.18 -5.70 22.13
N SER A 239 -10.75 -6.71 22.81
CA SER A 239 -10.03 -7.45 23.84
C SER A 239 -8.80 -8.17 23.27
N ALA A 240 -8.92 -8.74 22.07
CA ALA A 240 -7.84 -9.46 21.39
C ALA A 240 -6.78 -8.51 20.82
N TYR A 241 -7.19 -7.31 20.40
CA TYR A 241 -6.27 -6.28 19.97
C TYR A 241 -5.32 -5.88 21.11
N ASN A 242 -5.87 -5.64 22.30
CA ASN A 242 -5.12 -5.20 23.47
C ASN A 242 -4.38 -6.34 24.19
N ALA A 243 -5.04 -7.47 24.47
CA ALA A 243 -4.48 -8.57 25.27
C ALA A 243 -3.86 -9.70 24.42
N GLY A 244 -3.97 -9.62 23.10
CA GLY A 244 -3.62 -10.69 22.18
C GLY A 244 -4.75 -11.73 22.00
N PRO A 245 -4.88 -12.32 20.80
CA PRO A 245 -5.95 -13.28 20.49
C PRO A 245 -5.85 -14.57 21.32
N GLY A 246 -4.63 -14.99 21.67
CA GLY A 246 -4.41 -16.18 22.50
C GLY A 246 -5.00 -16.04 23.91
N ALA A 247 -4.98 -14.84 24.50
CA ALA A 247 -5.59 -14.59 25.79
C ALA A 247 -7.12 -14.71 25.71
N VAL A 248 -7.73 -14.10 24.70
CA VAL A 248 -9.19 -14.17 24.48
C VAL A 248 -9.65 -15.62 24.23
N GLN A 249 -8.90 -16.40 23.45
CA GLN A 249 -9.18 -17.82 23.23
C GLN A 249 -9.08 -18.63 24.53
N ARG A 250 -8.00 -18.43 25.31
CA ARG A 250 -7.79 -19.13 26.59
C ARG A 250 -8.91 -18.88 27.60
N PHE A 251 -9.46 -17.67 27.61
CA PHE A 251 -10.52 -17.27 28.55
C PHE A 251 -11.92 -17.28 27.94
N ASN A 252 -12.15 -17.99 26.83
CA ASN A 252 -13.45 -18.09 26.15
C ASN A 252 -14.14 -16.74 25.92
N GLY A 253 -13.37 -15.70 25.59
CA GLY A 253 -13.87 -14.35 25.32
C GLY A 253 -13.97 -13.42 26.52
N ARG A 254 -13.79 -13.89 27.76
CA ARG A 254 -13.88 -13.06 28.98
C ARG A 254 -12.51 -12.94 29.64
N VAL A 255 -11.68 -12.07 29.09
CA VAL A 255 -10.33 -11.81 29.61
C VAL A 255 -10.42 -11.21 31.03
N PRO A 256 -9.79 -11.81 32.05
CA PRO A 256 -9.88 -11.36 33.43
C PRO A 256 -8.98 -10.14 33.75
N TYR A 257 -8.39 -9.49 32.73
CA TYR A 257 -7.50 -8.35 32.91
C TYR A 257 -8.30 -7.04 33.01
N ASP A 258 -8.14 -6.33 34.11
CA ASP A 258 -8.85 -5.07 34.37
C ASP A 258 -8.50 -4.01 33.33
N GLU A 259 -7.23 -3.93 32.94
CA GLU A 259 -6.73 -3.04 31.89
C GLU A 259 -7.46 -3.27 30.56
N THR A 260 -7.60 -4.52 30.13
CA THR A 260 -8.30 -4.85 28.87
C THR A 260 -9.78 -4.49 28.95
N ARG A 261 -10.45 -4.73 30.07
CA ARG A 261 -11.86 -4.33 30.23
C ARG A 261 -12.03 -2.81 30.19
N GLN A 262 -11.13 -2.07 30.83
CA GLN A 262 -11.12 -0.61 30.77
C GLN A 262 -10.80 -0.10 29.37
N TYR A 263 -9.86 -0.72 28.66
CA TYR A 263 -9.55 -0.43 27.27
C TYR A 263 -10.78 -0.57 26.38
N VAL A 264 -11.48 -1.70 26.44
CA VAL A 264 -12.70 -1.94 25.66
C VAL A 264 -13.75 -0.87 25.99
N ALA A 265 -14.01 -0.60 27.26
CA ALA A 265 -14.96 0.43 27.67
C ALA A 265 -14.59 1.83 27.14
N ARG A 266 -13.30 2.20 27.16
CA ARG A 266 -12.82 3.48 26.61
C ARG A 266 -13.08 3.57 25.11
N VAL A 267 -12.68 2.57 24.33
CA VAL A 267 -12.90 2.56 22.88
C VAL A 267 -14.39 2.66 22.56
N MET A 268 -15.23 1.85 23.22
CA MET A 268 -16.68 1.87 23.02
C MET A 268 -17.31 3.23 23.36
N SER A 269 -16.74 3.99 24.31
CA SER A 269 -17.21 5.34 24.63
C SER A 269 -16.87 6.41 23.58
N PHE A 270 -15.92 6.11 22.68
CA PHE A 270 -15.50 7.03 21.61
C PHE A 270 -16.25 6.82 20.29
N ILE A 271 -16.78 5.63 20.08
CA ILE A 271 -17.61 5.25 18.93
C ILE A 271 -19.01 5.86 19.14
N ARG A 272 -19.58 6.48 18.11
CA ARG A 272 -20.85 7.23 18.20
C ARG A 272 -21.91 6.69 17.26
#